data_AF-X1DHA9-F1
#
_entry.id   AF-X1DHA9-F1
#
_cell.length_a   1.000
_cell.length_b   1.000
_cell.length_c   1.000
_cell.angle_alpha   90.00
_cell.angle_beta   90.00
_cell.angle_gamma   90.00
#
_symmetry.space_group_name_H-M   'P 1'
#
loop_
_entity.id
_entity.type
_entity.pdbx_description
1 polymer ?
#
loop_
_entity_poly.entity_id
_entity_poly.type
_entity_poly.pdbx_seq_one_letter_code
_entity_poly.pdbx_strand_id
1 'polypeptide(L)'
;AQCLGENTFSYALIPHQGSWYDARISQKTRQYKTKILTQQLKNQQGNMPSSFSFIQLEGKYLEISAIKKNEFEDKLVVRIYNPTNRETTGKIKLGVNIHKVYLGRLDESYKEELSYNNGVEIELKAKEIKTIIFEVLL
;
A
#
# COMPACT_ATOMS: atom_id res chain seq x y z
N ALA A 1 -27.22 -7.60 23.62
CA ALA A 1 -26.38 -8.83 23.62
C ALA A 1 -27.07 -10.06 23.01
N GLN A 2 -28.35 -10.01 22.57
CA GLN A 2 -29.07 -11.21 22.12
C GLN A 2 -28.79 -11.65 20.66
N CYS A 3 -28.17 -10.80 19.83
CA CYS A 3 -27.85 -11.09 18.41
C CYS A 3 -28.99 -11.72 17.58
N LEU A 4 -30.23 -11.27 17.83
CA LEU A 4 -31.41 -11.77 17.14
C LEU A 4 -31.44 -11.29 15.67
N GLY A 5 -32.00 -12.10 14.78
CA GLY A 5 -32.09 -11.83 13.34
C GLY A 5 -31.06 -12.61 12.51
N GLU A 6 -31.03 -12.33 11.21
CA GLU A 6 -30.11 -13.00 10.29
C GLU A 6 -28.69 -12.46 10.43
N ASN A 7 -27.73 -13.39 10.49
CA ASN A 7 -26.31 -13.08 10.58
C ASN A 7 -25.57 -13.86 9.50
N THR A 8 -24.69 -13.18 8.77
CA THR A 8 -23.81 -13.80 7.76
C THR A 8 -22.36 -13.71 8.23
N PHE A 9 -21.68 -14.85 8.27
CA PHE A 9 -20.27 -14.95 8.63
C PHE A 9 -19.47 -15.46 7.43
N SER A 10 -18.43 -14.71 7.06
CA SER A 10 -17.50 -15.09 5.99
C SER A 10 -16.13 -15.40 6.58
N TYR A 11 -15.63 -16.60 6.31
CA TYR A 11 -14.31 -17.04 6.73
C TYR A 11 -13.63 -17.84 5.62
N ALA A 12 -12.32 -17.96 5.71
CA ALA A 12 -11.52 -18.77 4.81
C ALA A 12 -10.43 -19.49 5.61
N LEU A 13 -10.18 -20.74 5.27
CA LEU A 13 -9.03 -21.50 5.75
C LEU A 13 -7.96 -21.48 4.66
N ILE A 14 -6.75 -21.05 5.00
CA ILE A 14 -5.63 -20.98 4.06
C ILE A 14 -4.51 -21.89 4.59
N PRO A 15 -4.55 -23.20 4.29
CA PRO A 15 -3.43 -24.09 4.58
C PRO A 15 -2.18 -23.59 3.87
N HIS A 16 -1.05 -23.63 4.58
CA HIS A 16 0.23 -23.26 3.99
C HIS A 16 1.38 -24.04 4.61
N GLN A 17 2.44 -24.19 3.85
CA GLN A 17 3.69 -24.76 4.31
C GLN A 17 4.60 -23.64 4.84
N GLY A 18 5.42 -23.96 5.84
CA GLY A 18 6.36 -23.00 6.43
C GLY A 18 5.66 -21.88 7.21
N SER A 19 6.32 -20.73 7.32
CA SER A 19 5.81 -19.60 8.09
C SER A 19 4.71 -18.82 7.35
N TRP A 20 3.90 -18.08 8.11
CA TRP A 20 2.84 -17.23 7.55
C TRP A 20 3.38 -16.12 6.64
N TYR A 21 4.60 -15.61 6.87
CA TYR A 21 5.20 -14.58 6.02
C TYR A 21 5.73 -15.18 4.70
N ASP A 22 6.33 -16.38 4.73
CA ASP A 22 6.78 -17.08 3.52
C ASP A 22 5.60 -17.41 2.60
N ALA A 23 4.48 -17.83 3.20
CA ALA A 23 3.23 -18.09 2.50
C ALA A 23 2.42 -16.84 2.12
N ARG A 24 2.91 -15.63 2.48
CA ARG A 24 2.26 -14.33 2.25
C ARG A 24 0.80 -14.28 2.71
N ILE A 25 0.52 -14.84 3.88
CA ILE A 25 -0.85 -14.99 4.39
C ILE A 25 -1.54 -13.63 4.58
N SER A 26 -0.82 -12.61 5.04
CA SER A 26 -1.41 -11.27 5.21
C SER A 26 -1.83 -10.66 3.86
N GLN A 27 -1.01 -10.76 2.81
CA GLN A 27 -1.40 -10.38 1.44
C GLN A 27 -2.66 -11.12 0.96
N LYS A 28 -2.71 -12.45 1.11
CA LYS A 28 -3.87 -13.27 0.71
C LYS A 28 -5.14 -12.88 1.50
N THR A 29 -4.98 -12.62 2.80
CA THR A 29 -6.07 -12.18 3.67
C THR A 29 -6.60 -10.81 3.25
N ARG A 30 -5.71 -9.89 2.83
CA ARG A 30 -6.11 -8.59 2.28
C ARG A 30 -6.90 -8.77 0.99
N GLN A 31 -6.40 -9.59 0.06
CA GLN A 31 -7.09 -9.90 -1.20
C GLN A 31 -8.48 -10.52 -0.96
N TYR A 32 -8.63 -11.42 0.01
CA TYR A 32 -9.91 -12.01 0.38
C TYR A 32 -10.91 -10.96 0.92
N LYS A 33 -10.43 -9.99 1.71
CA LYS A 33 -11.27 -8.93 2.30
C LYS A 33 -11.55 -7.76 1.34
N THR A 34 -10.69 -7.54 0.34
CA THR A 34 -10.81 -6.41 -0.59
C THR A 34 -11.75 -6.77 -1.73
N LYS A 35 -12.89 -6.07 -1.79
CA LYS A 35 -13.81 -6.16 -2.92
C LYS A 35 -13.18 -5.56 -4.17
N ILE A 36 -13.28 -6.27 -5.29
CA ILE A 36 -12.94 -5.72 -6.61
C ILE A 36 -14.11 -4.83 -7.02
N LEU A 37 -13.79 -3.57 -7.36
CA LEU A 37 -14.77 -2.63 -7.89
C LEU A 37 -14.77 -2.71 -9.41
N THR A 38 -15.94 -2.82 -10.00
CA THR A 38 -16.12 -2.90 -11.44
C THR A 38 -17.14 -1.87 -11.88
N GLN A 39 -16.86 -1.17 -12.98
CA GLN A 39 -17.80 -0.24 -13.60
C GLN A 39 -17.73 -0.39 -15.11
N GLN A 40 -18.88 -0.59 -15.75
CA GLN A 40 -18.96 -0.57 -17.20
C GLN A 40 -18.90 0.87 -17.71
N LEU A 41 -18.01 1.12 -18.65
CA LEU A 41 -17.82 2.43 -19.27
C LEU A 41 -18.40 2.43 -20.68
N LYS A 42 -18.85 3.60 -21.14
CA LYS A 42 -19.13 3.84 -22.56
C LYS A 42 -17.81 4.10 -23.29
N ASN A 43 -17.82 3.96 -24.62
CA ASN A 43 -16.70 4.41 -25.42
C ASN A 43 -16.49 5.91 -25.21
N GLN A 44 -15.30 6.28 -24.78
CA GLN A 44 -14.91 7.64 -24.47
C GLN A 44 -13.46 7.86 -24.84
N GLN A 45 -13.10 9.08 -25.19
CA GLN A 45 -11.72 9.48 -25.36
C GLN A 45 -11.12 9.77 -23.98
N GLY A 46 -9.85 9.42 -23.78
CA GLY A 46 -9.13 9.68 -22.54
C GLY A 46 -7.64 9.45 -22.72
N ASN A 47 -6.85 10.07 -21.86
CA ASN A 47 -5.38 10.02 -21.92
C ASN A 47 -4.79 8.85 -21.09
N MET A 48 -5.65 8.09 -20.41
CA MET A 48 -5.22 6.95 -19.58
C MET A 48 -5.21 5.65 -20.38
N PRO A 49 -4.18 4.79 -20.19
CA PRO A 49 -4.14 3.48 -20.83
C PRO A 49 -5.21 2.54 -20.29
N SER A 50 -5.51 1.48 -21.03
CA SER A 50 -6.48 0.44 -20.64
C SER A 50 -6.07 -0.36 -19.39
N SER A 51 -4.77 -0.34 -19.05
CA SER A 51 -4.23 -0.90 -17.82
C SER A 51 -3.25 0.09 -17.21
N PHE A 52 -3.42 0.40 -15.94
CA PHE A 52 -2.59 1.36 -15.22
C PHE A 52 -2.36 0.91 -13.78
N SER A 53 -1.13 1.13 -13.28
CA SER A 53 -0.79 0.90 -11.88
C SER A 53 -0.43 2.23 -11.22
N PHE A 54 -1.24 2.66 -10.25
CA PHE A 54 -0.98 3.91 -9.51
C PHE A 54 0.24 3.80 -8.61
N ILE A 55 0.42 2.63 -7.98
CA ILE A 55 1.50 2.36 -7.03
C ILE A 55 1.97 0.92 -7.16
N GLN A 56 3.28 0.73 -7.07
CA GLN A 56 3.90 -0.58 -7.01
C GLN A 56 4.86 -0.61 -5.81
N LEU A 57 4.68 -1.60 -4.94
CA LEU A 57 5.62 -1.92 -3.87
C LEU A 57 6.38 -3.18 -4.24
N GLU A 58 7.68 -3.01 -4.47
CA GLU A 58 8.64 -4.10 -4.62
C GLU A 58 9.28 -4.37 -3.25
N GLY A 59 9.66 -5.61 -2.97
CA GLY A 59 10.20 -6.01 -1.67
C GLY A 59 9.47 -7.23 -1.13
N LYS A 60 10.24 -8.21 -0.63
CA LYS A 60 9.67 -9.44 -0.09
C LYS A 60 9.06 -9.12 1.27
N TYR A 61 7.80 -9.49 1.51
CA TYR A 61 7.10 -9.35 2.79
C TYR A 61 6.62 -7.93 3.21
N LEU A 62 7.03 -6.86 2.54
CA LEU A 62 6.52 -5.52 2.86
C LEU A 62 5.06 -5.36 2.42
N GLU A 63 4.29 -4.59 3.20
CA GLU A 63 2.88 -4.37 2.92
C GLU A 63 2.47 -2.90 3.03
N ILE A 64 1.61 -2.46 2.13
CA ILE A 64 0.97 -1.14 2.21
C ILE A 64 -0.21 -1.21 3.17
N SER A 65 -0.15 -0.45 4.25
CA SER A 65 -1.23 -0.32 5.22
C SER A 65 -2.19 0.83 4.86
N ALA A 66 -1.68 1.93 4.30
CA ALA A 66 -2.50 3.09 3.94
C ALA A 66 -2.01 3.79 2.66
N ILE A 67 -2.97 4.30 1.90
CA ILE A 67 -2.78 5.27 0.81
C ILE A 67 -3.87 6.32 1.01
N LYS A 68 -3.49 7.56 1.31
CA LYS A 68 -4.44 8.67 1.53
C LYS A 68 -3.85 9.98 1.05
N LYS A 69 -4.68 11.00 0.90
CA LYS A 69 -4.23 12.39 0.80
C LYS A 69 -3.76 12.86 2.19
N ASN A 70 -2.72 13.68 2.24
CA ASN A 70 -2.25 14.34 3.45
C ASN A 70 -3.37 15.20 4.06
N GLU A 71 -3.40 15.34 5.38
CA GLU A 71 -4.47 16.05 6.08
C GLU A 71 -4.50 17.56 5.80
N PHE A 72 -3.34 18.17 5.58
CA PHE A 72 -3.19 19.62 5.49
C PHE A 72 -2.70 20.10 4.12
N GLU A 73 -2.13 19.20 3.32
CA GLU A 73 -1.48 19.54 2.05
C GLU A 73 -1.98 18.67 0.89
N ASP A 74 -1.72 19.11 -0.35
CA ASP A 74 -2.01 18.32 -1.55
C ASP A 74 -0.87 17.33 -1.86
N LYS A 75 -0.65 16.40 -0.93
CA LYS A 75 0.38 15.35 -1.04
C LYS A 75 -0.22 13.97 -0.82
N LEU A 76 0.39 12.97 -1.44
CA LEU A 76 0.01 11.57 -1.28
C LEU A 76 0.81 10.93 -0.15
N VAL A 77 0.12 10.38 0.85
CA VAL A 77 0.73 9.65 1.95
C VAL A 77 0.60 8.15 1.68
N VAL A 78 1.73 7.45 1.69
CA VAL A 78 1.80 5.99 1.59
C VAL A 78 2.45 5.45 2.85
N ARG A 79 1.76 4.54 3.54
CA ARG A 79 2.27 3.87 4.74
C ARG A 79 2.55 2.41 4.45
N ILE A 80 3.76 1.99 4.81
CA ILE A 80 4.30 0.66 4.57
C ILE A 80 4.72 0.10 5.91
N TYR A 81 4.59 -1.20 6.10
CA TYR A 81 5.11 -1.85 7.29
C TYR A 81 5.77 -3.18 6.94
N ASN A 82 6.73 -3.58 7.78
CA ASN A 82 7.37 -4.87 7.72
C ASN A 82 6.75 -5.78 8.78
N PRO A 83 5.90 -6.75 8.40
CA PRO A 83 5.24 -7.62 9.36
C PRO A 83 6.21 -8.66 9.94
N THR A 84 7.42 -8.82 9.40
CA THR A 84 8.36 -9.89 9.77
C THR A 84 9.28 -9.53 10.95
N ASN A 85 10.08 -10.51 11.39
CA ASN A 85 11.07 -10.35 12.45
C ASN A 85 12.48 -10.07 11.91
N ARG A 86 12.62 -9.73 10.62
CA ARG A 86 13.91 -9.43 9.98
C ARG A 86 13.82 -8.10 9.25
N GLU A 87 14.94 -7.43 9.10
CA GLU A 87 15.05 -6.27 8.23
C GLU A 87 14.76 -6.65 6.77
N THR A 88 14.19 -5.72 6.02
CA THR A 88 13.76 -5.96 4.65
C THR A 88 13.85 -4.66 3.86
N THR A 89 14.38 -4.76 2.65
CA THR A 89 14.41 -3.67 1.69
C THR A 89 13.30 -3.82 0.64
N GLY A 90 12.93 -2.70 0.05
CA GLY A 90 11.95 -2.64 -1.02
C GLY A 90 12.02 -1.33 -1.77
N LYS A 91 11.14 -1.19 -2.76
CA LYS A 91 11.07 -0.01 -3.61
C LYS A 91 9.64 0.38 -3.89
N ILE A 92 9.32 1.67 -3.74
CA ILE A 92 8.00 2.20 -4.07
C ILE A 92 8.10 2.96 -5.39
N LYS A 93 7.26 2.59 -6.35
CA LYS A 93 7.11 3.29 -7.63
C LYS A 93 5.71 3.86 -7.73
N LEU A 94 5.58 5.10 -8.18
CA LEU A 94 4.29 5.66 -8.58
C LEU A 94 4.18 5.69 -10.10
N GLY A 95 2.98 5.42 -10.61
CA GLY A 95 2.65 5.53 -12.03
C GLY A 95 2.44 6.98 -12.50
N VAL A 96 2.51 7.95 -11.59
CA VAL A 96 2.34 9.39 -11.85
C VAL A 96 3.66 10.12 -11.67
N ASN A 97 3.75 11.34 -12.22
CA ASN A 97 4.92 12.18 -12.07
C ASN A 97 5.07 12.66 -10.62
N ILE A 98 6.31 12.70 -10.14
CA ILE A 98 6.64 13.07 -8.78
C ILE A 98 7.55 14.29 -8.82
N HIS A 99 7.20 15.31 -8.04
CA HIS A 99 8.06 16.46 -7.81
C HIS A 99 9.08 16.16 -6.71
N LYS A 100 8.60 15.76 -5.54
CA LYS A 100 9.42 15.50 -4.35
C LYS A 100 8.89 14.34 -3.52
N VAL A 101 9.78 13.75 -2.73
CA VAL A 101 9.47 12.64 -1.82
C VAL A 101 10.05 12.94 -0.46
N TYR A 102 9.31 12.64 0.59
CA TYR A 102 9.74 12.87 1.96
C TYR A 102 9.56 11.64 2.84
N LEU A 103 10.46 11.49 3.81
CA LEU A 103 10.24 10.59 4.93
C LEU A 103 9.33 11.27 5.96
N GLY A 104 8.15 10.68 6.15
CA GLY A 104 7.13 11.16 7.07
C GLY A 104 7.07 10.38 8.37
N ARG A 105 6.49 11.00 9.39
CA ARG A 105 6.07 10.37 10.66
C ARG A 105 4.60 9.94 10.58
N LEU A 106 4.11 9.28 11.64
CA LEU A 106 2.71 8.82 11.69
C LEU A 106 1.70 9.97 11.73
N ASP A 107 2.09 11.14 12.25
CA ASP A 107 1.33 12.40 12.27
C ASP A 107 1.49 13.20 10.96
N GLU A 108 2.08 12.58 9.93
CA GLU A 108 2.31 13.16 8.61
C GLU A 108 3.25 14.36 8.57
N SER A 109 3.93 14.67 9.68
CA SER A 109 5.06 15.60 9.67
C SER A 109 6.25 14.98 8.93
N TYR A 110 6.97 15.81 8.18
CA TYR A 110 8.13 15.37 7.37
C TYR A 110 9.22 16.44 7.39
N LYS A 111 10.47 16.02 7.15
CA LYS A 111 11.63 16.92 7.09
C LYS A 111 12.65 16.48 6.06
N GLU A 112 12.98 15.19 6.06
CA GLU A 112 14.01 14.61 5.19
C GLU A 112 13.44 14.33 3.79
N GLU A 113 14.01 14.98 2.77
CA GLU A 113 13.73 14.69 1.37
C GLU A 113 14.49 13.43 0.95
N LEU A 114 13.79 12.52 0.27
CA LEU A 114 14.33 11.26 -0.23
C LEU A 114 14.62 11.37 -1.72
N SER A 115 15.66 10.67 -2.18
CA SER A 115 15.93 10.56 -3.61
C SER A 115 14.87 9.68 -4.29
N TYR A 116 14.43 10.13 -5.48
CA TYR A 116 13.55 9.36 -6.34
C TYR A 116 14.26 9.05 -7.65
N ASN A 117 14.60 7.79 -7.88
CA ASN A 117 15.15 7.33 -9.16
C ASN A 117 14.42 6.07 -9.61
N ASN A 118 13.42 6.28 -10.48
CA ASN A 118 12.49 5.23 -10.93
C ASN A 118 11.84 4.49 -9.73
N GLY A 119 11.65 5.19 -8.61
CA GLY A 119 11.19 4.67 -7.33
C GLY A 119 11.98 5.20 -6.13
N VAL A 120 11.40 5.05 -4.94
CA VAL A 120 12.03 5.33 -3.64
C VAL A 120 12.49 4.01 -3.04
N GLU A 121 13.78 3.87 -2.77
CA GLU A 121 14.29 2.73 -2.01
C GLU A 121 13.92 2.90 -0.54
N ILE A 122 13.44 1.83 0.09
CA ILE A 122 13.06 1.80 1.49
C ILE A 122 13.69 0.60 2.18
N GLU A 123 14.12 0.82 3.42
CA GLU A 123 14.60 -0.21 4.33
C GLU A 123 13.72 -0.18 5.57
N LEU A 124 13.20 -1.32 6.01
CA LEU A 124 12.35 -1.41 7.20
C LEU A 124 12.89 -2.52 8.10
N LYS A 125 13.19 -2.16 9.36
CA LYS A 125 13.53 -3.09 10.42
C LYS A 125 12.35 -4.01 10.75
N ALA A 126 12.63 -5.04 11.54
CA ALA A 126 11.60 -5.92 12.08
C ALA A 126 10.47 -5.10 12.71
N LYS A 127 9.22 -5.35 12.29
CA LYS A 127 8.00 -4.69 12.80
C LYS A 127 7.92 -3.17 12.58
N GLU A 128 8.82 -2.59 11.80
CA GLU A 128 8.81 -1.15 11.54
C GLU A 128 7.63 -0.74 10.66
N ILE A 129 7.12 0.46 10.92
CA ILE A 129 6.16 1.17 10.06
C ILE A 129 6.88 2.40 9.52
N LYS A 130 6.84 2.59 8.20
CA LYS A 130 7.42 3.74 7.50
C LYS A 130 6.33 4.48 6.73
N THR A 131 6.36 5.81 6.82
CA THR A 131 5.44 6.68 6.08
C THR A 131 6.26 7.46 5.06
N ILE A 132 5.85 7.39 3.80
CA ILE A 132 6.47 8.12 2.69
C ILE A 132 5.42 9.10 2.15
N ILE A 133 5.83 10.35 1.98
CA ILE A 133 4.97 11.43 1.50
C ILE A 133 5.46 11.86 0.13
N PHE A 134 4.57 11.86 -0.86
CA PHE A 134 4.86 12.20 -2.24
C PHE A 134 4.16 13.49 -2.62
N GLU A 135 4.92 14.45 -3.13
CA GLU A 135 4.40 15.59 -3.86
C GLU A 135 4.29 15.20 -5.33
N VAL A 136 3.06 14.92 -5.77
CA VAL A 136 2.77 14.43 -7.12
C VAL A 136 2.41 15.59 -8.04
N LEU A 137 2.82 15.52 -9.31
CA LEU A 137 2.39 16.45 -10.35
C LEU A 137 1.21 15.80 -11.06
N LEU A 138 0.00 16.32 -10.81
CA LEU A 138 -1.23 15.93 -11.49
C LEU A 138 -1.39 16.68 -12.82
#